data_AF-A0A151AFE3-F1
#
_entry.id   AF-A0A151AFE3-F1
#
_cell.length_a   1.000
_cell.length_b   1.000
_cell.length_c   1.000
_cell.angle_alpha   90.00
_cell.angle_beta   90.00
_cell.angle_gamma   90.00
#
_symmetry.space_group_name_H-M   'P 1'
#
loop_
_entity.id
_entity.type
_entity.pdbx_description
1 polymer ?
#
loop_
_entity_poly.entity_id
_entity_poly.type
_entity_poly.pdbx_seq_one_letter_code
_entity_poly.pdbx_strand_id
1 'polypeptide(L)' 'MSTGRESKPTDEESDANLGSGLAIGIGLGVAIGIATDDLALWLPMGVALGVAVGVGMGTR' A
#
# COMPACT_ATOMS: atom_id res chain seq x y z
N MET A 1 34.45 -2.86 11.03
CA MET A 1 33.88 -2.43 9.74
C MET A 1 32.40 -2.77 9.76
N SER A 2 31.55 -1.79 9.48
CA SER A 2 30.12 -1.71 9.81
C SER A 2 29.29 -2.97 9.58
N THR A 3 28.65 -3.43 10.66
CA THR A 3 27.42 -4.21 10.62
C THR A 3 26.32 -3.30 10.09
N GLY A 4 26.03 -3.41 8.79
CA GLY A 4 24.96 -2.66 8.11
C GLY A 4 24.00 -3.62 7.42
N ARG A 5 23.41 -4.55 8.18
CA ARG A 5 22.20 -5.29 7.76
C ARG A 5 21.08 -4.86 8.69
N GLU A 6 20.59 -3.64 8.46
CA GLU A 6 19.35 -3.19 9.08
C GLU A 6 18.32 -3.05 7.97
N SER A 7 17.57 -4.13 7.78
CA SER A 7 16.29 -4.12 7.08
C SER A 7 15.50 -5.29 7.64
N LYS A 8 15.12 -5.16 8.92
CA LYS A 8 14.00 -5.89 9.49
C LYS A 8 12.78 -4.98 9.41
N PRO A 9 11.83 -5.24 8.53
CA PRO A 9 10.42 -5.12 8.87
C PRO A 9 9.99 -6.51 9.37
N THR A 10 9.95 -6.79 10.67
CA THR A 10 8.78 -6.62 11.55
C THR A 10 7.46 -7.05 10.91
N ASP A 11 7.06 -8.26 11.31
CA ASP A 11 5.69 -8.73 11.57
C ASP A 11 4.80 -9.08 10.35
N GLU A 12 4.95 -10.34 9.93
CA GLU A 12 4.62 -10.90 8.61
C GLU A 12 3.20 -11.49 8.43
N GLU A 13 2.24 -11.29 9.33
CA GLU A 13 0.92 -11.95 9.15
C GLU A 13 -0.31 -11.04 9.29
N SER A 14 -0.22 -9.94 10.04
CA SER A 14 -1.31 -8.94 10.16
C SER A 14 -0.99 -7.65 9.40
N ASP A 15 0.27 -7.19 9.41
CA ASP A 15 0.72 -6.00 8.69
C ASP A 15 1.07 -6.25 7.22
N ALA A 16 1.47 -7.47 6.86
CA ALA A 16 1.72 -7.85 5.47
C ALA A 16 0.46 -7.69 4.58
N ASN A 17 -0.72 -7.94 5.15
CA ASN A 17 -2.01 -7.74 4.47
C ASN A 17 -2.31 -6.26 4.24
N LEU A 18 -1.97 -5.39 5.20
CA LEU A 18 -2.09 -3.94 5.06
C LEU A 18 -1.10 -3.37 4.04
N GLY A 19 0.17 -3.79 4.10
CA GLY A 19 1.22 -3.36 3.18
C GLY A 19 0.93 -3.77 1.73
N SER A 20 0.46 -5.00 1.51
CA SER A 20 0.09 -5.49 0.18
C SER A 20 -1.16 -4.81 -0.37
N GLY A 21 -2.20 -4.61 0.45
CA GLY A 21 -3.39 -3.85 0.06
C GLY A 21 -3.04 -2.41 -0.34
N LEU A 22 -2.21 -1.74 0.47
CA LEU A 22 -1.75 -0.38 0.19
C LEU A 22 -0.91 -0.30 -1.09
N ALA A 23 0.00 -1.25 -1.32
CA ALA A 23 0.81 -1.29 -2.55
C ALA A 23 -0.05 -1.42 -3.82
N ILE A 24 -1.08 -2.29 -3.77
CA ILE A 24 -2.03 -2.46 -4.87
C ILE A 24 -2.87 -1.19 -5.08
N GLY A 25 -3.42 -0.63 -4.00
CA GLY A 25 -4.26 0.57 -4.05
C GLY A 25 -3.52 1.80 -4.56
N ILE A 26 -2.29 2.04 -4.07
CA ILE A 26 -1.43 3.13 -4.54
C ILE A 26 -1.01 2.89 -5.99
N GLY A 27 -0.55 1.68 -6.35
CA GLY A 27 -0.14 1.37 -7.72
C GLY A 27 -1.27 1.61 -8.73
N LEU A 28 -2.48 1.17 -8.40
CA LEU A 28 -3.66 1.35 -9.25
C LEU A 28 -4.13 2.82 -9.28
N GLY A 29 -4.19 3.48 -8.13
CA GLY A 29 -4.60 4.89 -8.02
C GLY A 29 -3.66 5.83 -8.74
N VAL A 30 -2.35 5.58 -8.67
CA VAL A 30 -1.33 6.35 -9.42
C VAL A 30 -1.44 6.07 -10.91
N ALA A 31 -1.58 4.80 -11.33
CA ALA A 31 -1.70 4.47 -12.75
C ALA A 31 -2.93 5.15 -13.39
N ILE A 32 -4.08 5.11 -12.71
CA ILE A 32 -5.31 5.76 -13.19
C ILE A 32 -5.19 7.29 -13.11
N GLY A 33 -4.63 7.82 -12.03
CA GLY A 33 -4.45 9.27 -11.85
C GLY A 33 -3.49 9.89 -12.87
N ILE A 34 -2.43 9.18 -13.28
CA ILE A 34 -1.57 9.62 -14.39
C ILE A 34 -2.33 9.54 -15.72
N ALA A 35 -3.10 8.45 -15.94
CA ALA A 35 -3.87 8.29 -17.17
C ALA A 35 -4.99 9.33 -17.35
N THR A 36 -5.50 9.87 -16.24
CA THR A 36 -6.55 10.90 -16.22
C THR A 36 -6.02 12.31 -15.99
N ASP A 37 -4.70 12.49 -15.80
CA ASP A 37 -4.06 13.76 -15.43
C ASP A 37 -4.60 14.36 -14.10
N ASP A 38 -5.29 13.56 -13.27
CA ASP A 38 -6.03 13.96 -12.06
C ASP A 38 -5.56 13.17 -10.82
N LEU A 39 -4.26 13.24 -10.54
CA LEU A 39 -3.64 12.57 -9.39
C LEU A 39 -4.19 13.06 -8.04
N ALA A 40 -4.60 14.32 -7.95
CA ALA A 40 -5.14 14.90 -6.71
C ALA A 40 -6.40 14.18 -6.22
N LEU A 41 -7.21 13.65 -7.15
CA LEU A 41 -8.46 12.97 -6.86
C LEU A 41 -8.24 11.45 -6.75
N TRP A 42 -7.42 10.88 -7.62
CA TRP A 42 -7.19 9.44 -7.69
C TRP A 42 -6.23 8.89 -6.64
N LEU A 43 -5.24 9.66 -6.18
CA LEU A 43 -4.31 9.24 -5.14
C LEU A 43 -5.01 8.94 -3.79
N PRO A 44 -5.82 9.85 -3.21
CA PRO A 44 -6.53 9.54 -1.96
C PRO A 44 -7.53 8.41 -2.13
N MET A 45 -8.13 8.25 -3.32
CA MET A 45 -9.00 7.12 -3.63
C MET A 45 -8.24 5.79 -3.64
N GLY A 46 -7.06 5.74 -4.27
CA GLY A 46 -6.19 4.57 -4.30
C GLY A 46 -5.71 4.16 -2.91
N VAL A 47 -5.35 5.14 -2.06
CA VAL A 47 -5.00 4.89 -0.65
C VAL A 47 -6.20 4.34 0.12
N ALA A 48 -7.39 4.94 0.00
CA ALA A 48 -8.59 4.48 0.68
C ALA A 48 -8.98 3.05 0.27
N LEU A 49 -8.90 2.73 -1.03
CA LEU A 49 -9.08 1.38 -1.56
C LEU A 49 -8.03 0.41 -1.03
N GLY A 50 -6.75 0.79 -1.06
CA GLY A 50 -5.67 -0.07 -0.59
C GLY A 50 -5.77 -0.38 0.90
N VAL A 51 -6.15 0.60 1.72
CA VAL A 51 -6.43 0.39 3.14
C VAL A 51 -7.68 -0.47 3.33
N ALA A 52 -8.78 -0.20 2.63
CA ALA A 52 -10.00 -1.01 2.74
C ALA A 52 -9.75 -2.49 2.40
N VAL A 53 -8.96 -2.76 1.34
CA VAL A 53 -8.56 -4.11 0.95
C VAL A 53 -7.62 -4.72 1.98
N GLY A 54 -6.59 -3.98 2.43
CA GLY A 54 -5.63 -4.50 3.39
C GLY A 54 -6.24 -4.83 4.76
N VAL A 55 -7.13 -3.96 5.26
CA VAL A 55 -7.86 -4.17 6.51
C VAL A 55 -8.90 -5.30 6.34
N GLY A 56 -9.60 -5.33 5.20
CA GLY A 56 -10.59 -6.38 4.89
C GLY A 56 -9.97 -7.77 4.67
N MET A 57 -8.71 -7.85 4.25
CA MET A 57 -7.99 -9.12 4.13
C MET A 57 -7.36 -9.58 5.44
N GLY A 58 -7.01 -8.65 6.35
CA GLY A 58 -6.43 -8.94 7.66
C GLY A 58 -7.41 -9.27 8.79
N THR A 59 -8.73 -9.16 8.55
CA THR A 59 -9.76 -9.42 9.59
C THR A 59 -10.16 -10.90 9.76
N ARG A 60 -9.29 -11.85 9.40
CA ARG A 60 -9.63 -13.30 9.38
C ARG A 60 -8.50 -14.15 9.91
#